data_AF-A0A7C3PTK2-F1
#
_entry.id   AF-A0A7C3PTK2-F1
#
_cell.length_a   1.000
_cell.length_b   1.000
_cell.length_c   1.000
_cell.angle_alpha   90.00
_cell.angle_beta   90.00
_cell.angle_gamma   90.00
#
_symmetry.space_group_name_H-M   'P 1'
#
loop_
_entity.id
_entity.type
_entity.pdbx_description
1 polymer ?
#
loop_
_entity_poly.entity_id
_entity_poly.type
_entity_poly.pdbx_seq_one_letter_code
_entity_poly.pdbx_strand_id
1 'polypeptide(L)'
;MSPTQRSLLASFITSALLLTSAARSLAQAPPAAPPLPPPEFPPAAEVLRDHEPHRGFLTLHVNMKRHRILGEVPQQLLKRPFFLATSIAGGPMAGWQWDDRTVFFERHDRRLVLVEPENRYRAQGTTLADVVKRTYRDRVLAALPILAEGPGGSLLVDLTSLFSERSQIFVGGLSSSVDPSLTKIAKVKVFPKNVEIELDFASVGRGGSGFFIFGGGSGSGLSVHYSISEIPQTGYRPRPADDRIGYFLTALKDFSKPARDSSLFVRHINRWHLEKADQSLALSPPKQPIIFYVEKTVPIRFRRYVHEGILEWNKAFEKIGILGAIVVRQQTDAEFSDLDPEDVRYNFFRWITSEAPFAMGPSRVHPETGEILDADIIFDDAMLRSFLEDYDRLIEKGPVRELHPALERYLREHPERHPMRRWMARRPGAADTASPPQPDQAPGEERRPHGRTPDDRGHTTSDGRFPAPGLRSRGSCEFGPGVRHQVSFALAALSALETLAAPPGADPA
;
A
#
# COMPACT_ATOMS: atom_id res chain seq x y z
N MET A 1 70.88 -14.29 -70.83
CA MET A 1 70.89 -14.62 -72.27
C MET A 1 70.18 -15.96 -72.43
N SER A 2 69.47 -16.16 -73.55
CA SER A 2 68.53 -17.26 -73.83
C SER A 2 69.23 -18.43 -74.56
N PRO A 3 68.56 -19.44 -75.19
CA PRO A 3 67.12 -19.80 -75.24
C PRO A 3 66.83 -21.33 -75.10
N THR A 4 65.60 -21.74 -75.51
CA THR A 4 65.05 -23.09 -75.85
C THR A 4 64.28 -23.84 -74.72
N GLN A 5 63.22 -24.64 -74.97
CA GLN A 5 62.43 -24.87 -76.21
C GLN A 5 60.93 -25.27 -75.98
N ARG A 6 60.04 -24.58 -76.71
CA ARG A 6 58.77 -24.99 -77.40
C ARG A 6 57.98 -26.29 -77.06
N SER A 7 56.64 -26.09 -76.98
CA SER A 7 55.54 -26.96 -77.49
C SER A 7 55.21 -28.27 -76.74
N LEU A 8 53.99 -28.86 -76.76
CA LEU A 8 52.62 -28.43 -77.18
C LEU A 8 51.55 -29.39 -76.58
N LEU A 9 50.38 -28.84 -76.22
CA LEU A 9 49.01 -29.40 -76.10
C LEU A 9 48.68 -30.94 -76.09
N ALA A 10 47.97 -31.34 -75.01
CA ALA A 10 46.57 -31.85 -74.98
C ALA A 10 46.18 -33.35 -75.18
N SER A 11 45.02 -33.67 -74.55
CA SER A 11 44.11 -34.84 -74.69
C SER A 11 44.51 -36.15 -73.99
N PHE A 12 43.79 -36.59 -72.93
CA PHE A 12 42.52 -37.38 -72.93
C PHE A 12 42.74 -38.85 -73.41
N ILE A 13 42.20 -39.94 -72.82
CA ILE A 13 41.08 -40.12 -71.87
C ILE A 13 41.22 -41.48 -71.10
N THR A 14 40.92 -41.45 -69.78
CA THR A 14 40.42 -42.51 -68.84
C THR A 14 40.84 -44.00 -68.87
N SER A 15 40.81 -44.57 -67.64
CA SER A 15 40.46 -45.97 -67.27
C SER A 15 41.55 -47.07 -67.42
N ALA A 16 41.75 -47.98 -66.45
CA ALA A 16 41.15 -48.07 -65.11
C ALA A 16 41.96 -49.02 -64.16
N LEU A 17 41.69 -48.86 -62.86
CA LEU A 17 41.77 -49.85 -61.77
C LEU A 17 43.14 -50.42 -61.28
N LEU A 18 43.34 -50.21 -59.97
CA LEU A 18 43.95 -51.10 -58.97
C LEU A 18 45.47 -51.37 -59.01
N LEU A 19 46.16 -50.74 -58.05
CA LEU A 19 46.89 -51.51 -57.03
C LEU A 19 47.01 -50.72 -55.73
N THR A 20 46.50 -51.30 -54.65
CA THR A 20 46.40 -50.71 -53.31
C THR A 20 47.75 -50.72 -52.58
N SER A 21 48.25 -49.55 -52.17
CA SER A 21 49.28 -49.46 -51.12
C SER A 21 48.64 -49.00 -49.81
N ALA A 22 48.90 -49.75 -48.73
CA ALA A 22 48.30 -49.51 -47.43
C ALA A 22 49.02 -48.38 -46.68
N ALA A 23 48.65 -47.13 -46.95
CA ALA A 23 49.01 -46.01 -46.09
C ALA A 23 48.18 -46.09 -44.78
N ARG A 24 48.78 -46.63 -43.71
CA ARG A 24 48.24 -46.48 -42.34
C ARG A 24 48.32 -45.00 -41.96
N SER A 25 47.26 -44.26 -42.25
CA SER A 25 47.01 -42.97 -41.63
C SER A 25 46.87 -43.19 -40.13
N LEU A 26 47.88 -42.77 -39.36
CA LEU A 26 47.73 -42.53 -37.93
C LEU A 26 46.82 -41.32 -37.79
N ALA A 27 45.52 -41.57 -37.74
CA ALA A 27 44.53 -40.57 -37.37
C ALA A 27 44.84 -40.10 -35.94
N GLN A 28 45.60 -39.02 -35.82
CA GLN A 28 45.72 -38.29 -34.57
C GLN A 28 44.31 -37.94 -34.13
N ALA A 29 43.88 -38.47 -32.99
CA ALA A 29 42.65 -38.04 -32.36
C ALA A 29 42.73 -36.50 -32.20
N PRO A 30 41.64 -35.76 -32.51
CA PRO A 30 41.64 -34.32 -32.32
C PRO A 30 42.03 -34.02 -30.87
N PRO A 31 42.89 -33.01 -30.62
CA PRO A 31 43.32 -32.70 -29.27
C PRO A 31 42.10 -32.49 -28.39
N ALA A 32 42.04 -33.23 -27.28
CA ALA A 32 40.91 -33.14 -26.36
C ALA A 32 40.69 -31.67 -25.98
N ALA A 33 39.46 -31.18 -26.18
CA ALA A 33 39.12 -29.82 -25.83
C ALA A 33 39.54 -29.57 -24.37
N PRO A 34 40.16 -28.42 -24.05
CA PRO A 34 40.58 -28.13 -22.69
C PRO A 34 39.38 -28.29 -21.75
N PRO A 35 39.56 -28.91 -20.58
CA PRO A 35 38.45 -29.15 -19.66
C PRO A 35 37.77 -27.81 -19.37
N LEU A 36 36.44 -27.79 -19.56
CA LEU A 36 35.65 -26.59 -19.31
C LEU A 36 35.96 -26.08 -17.89
N PRO A 37 36.15 -24.77 -17.70
CA PRO A 37 36.34 -24.22 -16.36
C PRO A 37 35.16 -24.65 -15.47
N PRO A 38 35.39 -24.92 -14.18
CA PRO A 38 34.33 -25.37 -13.28
C PRO A 38 33.18 -24.34 -13.32
N PRO A 39 31.92 -24.80 -13.35
CA PRO A 39 30.78 -23.90 -13.50
C PRO A 39 30.76 -22.85 -12.38
N GLU A 40 30.44 -21.60 -12.74
CA GLU A 40 30.50 -20.48 -11.82
C GLU A 40 29.52 -20.63 -10.63
N PHE A 41 28.45 -21.40 -10.79
CA PHE A 41 27.46 -21.66 -9.77
C PHE A 41 27.14 -23.16 -9.66
N PRO A 42 26.70 -23.65 -8.49
CA PRO A 42 26.19 -25.01 -8.35
C PRO A 42 24.95 -25.23 -9.23
N PRO A 43 24.61 -26.49 -9.58
CA PRO A 43 23.41 -26.79 -10.34
C PRO A 43 22.14 -26.32 -9.62
N ALA A 44 21.24 -25.63 -10.32
CA ALA A 44 19.99 -25.15 -9.72
C ALA A 44 19.18 -26.25 -9.03
N ALA A 45 19.17 -27.47 -9.57
CA ALA A 45 18.51 -28.63 -8.96
C ALA A 45 19.07 -29.03 -7.57
N GLU A 46 20.32 -28.67 -7.26
CA GLU A 46 20.90 -28.88 -5.93
C GLU A 46 20.38 -27.84 -4.93
N VAL A 47 20.36 -26.57 -5.33
CA VAL A 47 19.90 -25.44 -4.49
C VAL A 47 18.38 -25.50 -4.25
N LEU A 48 17.62 -25.88 -5.28
CA LEU A 48 16.16 -26.02 -5.24
C LEU A 48 15.66 -27.29 -4.54
N ARG A 49 16.56 -28.12 -4.01
CA ARG A 49 16.19 -29.34 -3.27
C ARG A 49 15.25 -28.99 -2.12
N ASP A 50 14.21 -29.80 -1.95
CA ASP A 50 13.14 -29.61 -0.94
C ASP A 50 12.34 -28.29 -1.07
N HIS A 51 12.38 -27.58 -2.22
CA HIS A 51 11.54 -26.40 -2.45
C HIS A 51 10.43 -26.70 -3.47
N GLU A 52 9.22 -26.21 -3.21
CA GLU A 52 8.06 -26.35 -4.08
C GLU A 52 7.96 -25.15 -5.05
N PRO A 53 7.83 -25.36 -6.38
CA PRO A 53 7.84 -24.28 -7.37
C PRO A 53 6.44 -23.69 -7.60
N HIS A 54 6.31 -22.38 -7.40
CA HIS A 54 5.13 -21.57 -7.69
C HIS A 54 5.45 -20.60 -8.84
N ARG A 55 4.77 -20.76 -9.99
CA ARG A 55 5.07 -20.03 -11.24
C ARG A 55 4.11 -18.86 -11.47
N GLY A 56 4.66 -17.70 -11.80
CA GLY A 56 3.90 -16.48 -12.07
C GLY A 56 4.83 -15.34 -12.52
N PHE A 57 4.51 -14.10 -12.11
CA PHE A 57 5.29 -12.90 -12.42
C PHE A 57 6.77 -13.06 -12.05
N LEU A 58 7.02 -13.50 -10.83
CA LEU A 58 8.30 -14.05 -10.38
C LEU A 58 8.05 -15.50 -9.98
N THR A 59 8.92 -16.43 -10.40
CA THR A 59 8.80 -17.82 -9.95
C THR A 59 9.42 -17.93 -8.55
N LEU A 60 8.63 -18.39 -7.59
CA LEU A 60 9.08 -18.64 -6.22
C LEU A 60 9.28 -20.13 -5.99
N HIS A 61 10.35 -20.50 -5.32
CA HIS A 61 10.60 -21.85 -4.85
C HIS A 61 10.58 -21.81 -3.32
N VAL A 62 9.57 -22.45 -2.71
CA VAL A 62 9.22 -22.27 -1.30
C VAL A 62 9.48 -23.54 -0.50
N ASN A 63 10.18 -23.42 0.62
CA ASN A 63 10.32 -24.49 1.61
C ASN A 63 9.68 -24.05 2.93
N MET A 64 8.42 -24.45 3.13
CA MET A 64 7.65 -24.12 4.33
C MET A 64 8.24 -24.72 5.62
N LYS A 65 8.97 -25.85 5.55
CA LYS A 65 9.59 -26.50 6.72
C LYS A 65 10.81 -25.75 7.25
N ARG A 66 11.52 -25.02 6.38
CA ARG A 66 12.71 -24.21 6.70
C ARG A 66 12.43 -22.70 6.63
N HIS A 67 11.19 -22.30 6.36
CA HIS A 67 10.76 -20.92 6.09
C HIS A 67 11.67 -20.16 5.09
N ARG A 68 12.14 -20.84 4.04
CA ARG A 68 12.95 -20.26 2.96
C ARG A 68 12.12 -20.05 1.68
N ILE A 69 12.30 -18.89 1.07
CA ILE A 69 11.75 -18.52 -0.24
C ILE A 69 12.93 -18.15 -1.14
N LEU A 70 13.11 -18.89 -2.23
CA LEU A 70 14.06 -18.54 -3.28
C LEU A 70 13.31 -17.94 -4.48
N GLY A 71 13.80 -16.82 -5.00
CA GLY A 71 13.26 -16.18 -6.19
C GLY A 71 14.07 -16.56 -7.42
N GLU A 72 13.41 -17.10 -8.43
CA GLU A 72 14.00 -17.32 -9.75
C GLU A 72 13.65 -16.13 -10.66
N VAL A 73 14.63 -15.22 -10.82
CA VAL A 73 14.46 -13.97 -11.59
C VAL A 73 14.80 -14.23 -13.06
N PRO A 74 13.83 -14.23 -13.98
CA PRO A 74 14.09 -14.41 -15.41
C PRO A 74 14.76 -13.15 -16.00
N GLN A 75 15.56 -13.32 -17.06
CA GLN A 75 16.34 -12.20 -17.63
C GLN A 75 15.47 -11.01 -18.09
N GLN A 76 14.22 -11.27 -18.46
CA GLN A 76 13.25 -10.26 -18.90
C GLN A 76 12.76 -9.33 -17.77
N LEU A 77 13.07 -9.64 -16.50
CA LEU A 77 12.85 -8.74 -15.36
C LEU A 77 14.11 -7.95 -14.97
N LEU A 78 15.27 -8.24 -15.56
CA LEU A 78 16.47 -7.43 -15.34
C LEU A 78 16.30 -6.06 -16.00
N LYS A 79 16.61 -5.00 -15.24
CA LYS A 79 16.44 -3.58 -15.62
C LYS A 79 15.01 -3.17 -16.00
N ARG A 80 14.02 -4.01 -15.69
CA ARG A 80 12.59 -3.71 -15.86
C ARG A 80 12.02 -3.25 -14.51
N PRO A 81 11.51 -2.01 -14.39
CA PRO A 81 10.86 -1.55 -13.18
C PRO A 81 9.59 -2.36 -12.85
N PHE A 82 9.44 -2.68 -11.58
CA PHE A 82 8.27 -3.30 -10.98
C PHE A 82 7.95 -2.59 -9.65
N PHE A 83 6.76 -2.82 -9.12
CA PHE A 83 6.29 -2.23 -7.87
C PHE A 83 6.58 -3.20 -6.72
N LEU A 84 7.07 -2.68 -5.60
CA LEU A 84 7.29 -3.39 -4.36
C LEU A 84 6.57 -2.61 -3.27
N ALA A 85 5.40 -3.10 -2.88
CA ALA A 85 4.56 -2.52 -1.85
C ALA A 85 4.73 -3.30 -0.54
N THR A 86 4.74 -2.59 0.58
CA THR A 86 4.81 -3.15 1.93
C THR A 86 3.55 -2.74 2.70
N SER A 87 2.90 -3.73 3.33
CA SER A 87 1.79 -3.54 4.27
C SER A 87 2.14 -4.18 5.61
N ILE A 88 1.54 -3.69 6.70
CA ILE A 88 1.51 -4.41 7.97
C ILE A 88 0.21 -5.22 8.02
N ALA A 89 0.32 -6.54 7.88
CA ALA A 89 -0.83 -7.46 7.91
C ALA A 89 -1.28 -7.78 9.34
N GLY A 90 -0.37 -7.72 10.32
CA GLY A 90 -0.61 -8.16 11.70
C GLY A 90 0.27 -7.45 12.72
N GLY A 91 -0.24 -7.34 13.95
CA GLY A 91 0.36 -6.57 15.04
C GLY A 91 -0.29 -5.18 15.24
N PRO A 92 0.32 -4.29 16.04
CA PRO A 92 -0.29 -3.00 16.47
C PRO A 92 -0.64 -2.00 15.35
N MET A 93 -0.17 -2.25 14.12
CA MET A 93 -0.47 -1.42 12.93
C MET A 93 -1.08 -2.25 11.81
N ALA A 94 -1.78 -3.35 12.13
CA ALA A 94 -2.48 -4.16 11.15
C ALA A 94 -3.39 -3.29 10.25
N GLY A 95 -3.37 -3.55 8.95
CA GLY A 95 -4.09 -2.79 7.94
C GLY A 95 -3.34 -1.62 7.32
N TRP A 96 -2.17 -1.24 7.82
CA TRP A 96 -1.46 -0.05 7.33
C TRP A 96 -0.70 -0.33 6.02
N GLN A 97 -1.02 0.43 4.96
CA GLN A 97 -0.09 0.61 3.83
C GLN A 97 1.15 1.35 4.34
N TRP A 98 2.30 0.67 4.38
CA TRP A 98 3.47 1.15 5.12
C TRP A 98 4.48 1.90 4.24
N ASP A 99 4.85 1.31 3.11
CA ASP A 99 5.86 1.81 2.17
C ASP A 99 5.55 1.28 0.77
N ASP A 100 5.96 2.01 -0.26
CA ASP A 100 5.77 1.64 -1.66
C ASP A 100 6.93 2.16 -2.52
N ARG A 101 7.45 1.28 -3.40
CA ARG A 101 8.67 1.53 -4.17
C ARG A 101 8.53 1.04 -5.60
N THR A 102 8.98 1.84 -6.55
CA THR A 102 9.39 1.31 -7.85
C THR A 102 10.84 0.84 -7.74
N VAL A 103 11.12 -0.38 -8.20
CA VAL A 103 12.45 -1.01 -8.12
C VAL A 103 12.69 -1.89 -9.35
N PHE A 104 13.95 -2.22 -9.63
CA PHE A 104 14.33 -3.21 -10.65
C PHE A 104 15.51 -4.07 -10.16
N PHE A 105 15.72 -5.21 -10.82
CA PHE A 105 16.89 -6.05 -10.58
C PHE A 105 18.00 -5.77 -11.61
N GLU A 106 19.26 -5.69 -11.15
CA GLU A 106 20.44 -5.62 -12.03
C GLU A 106 21.50 -6.65 -11.60
N ARG A 107 22.06 -7.40 -12.55
CA ARG A 107 23.18 -8.30 -12.28
C ARG A 107 24.49 -7.50 -12.20
N HIS A 108 25.20 -7.64 -11.08
CA HIS A 108 26.57 -7.20 -10.90
C HIS A 108 27.41 -8.42 -10.51
N ASP A 109 28.19 -8.93 -11.46
CA ASP A 109 28.99 -10.15 -11.34
C ASP A 109 28.17 -11.34 -10.80
N ARG A 110 28.50 -11.80 -9.58
CA ARG A 110 27.87 -12.93 -8.86
C ARG A 110 26.77 -12.47 -7.89
N ARG A 111 26.26 -11.25 -8.07
CA ARG A 111 25.17 -10.69 -7.26
C ARG A 111 24.03 -10.16 -8.12
N LEU A 112 22.82 -10.32 -7.60
CA LEU A 112 21.65 -9.61 -8.06
C LEU A 112 21.40 -8.41 -7.14
N VAL A 113 21.37 -7.23 -7.71
CA VAL A 113 21.20 -5.97 -6.98
C VAL A 113 19.76 -5.49 -7.17
N LEU A 114 19.09 -5.19 -6.07
CA LEU A 114 17.80 -4.50 -6.08
C LEU A 114 18.06 -2.99 -6.06
N VAL A 115 17.61 -2.30 -7.11
CA VAL A 115 17.86 -0.87 -7.34
C VAL A 115 16.54 -0.12 -7.39
N GLU A 116 16.46 1.00 -6.68
CA GLU A 116 15.38 1.98 -6.74
C GLU A 116 15.81 3.13 -7.66
N PRO A 117 15.16 3.34 -8.83
CA PRO A 117 15.54 4.41 -9.74
C PRO A 117 15.15 5.78 -9.18
N GLU A 118 15.97 6.80 -9.44
CA GLU A 118 15.73 8.15 -8.92
C GLU A 118 14.81 8.98 -9.83
N ASN A 119 13.52 8.68 -9.77
CA ASN A 119 12.51 9.28 -10.65
C ASN A 119 12.07 10.70 -10.23
N ARG A 120 12.54 11.23 -9.09
CA ARG A 120 12.07 12.52 -8.54
C ARG A 120 12.76 13.74 -9.15
N TYR A 121 13.88 13.56 -9.84
CA TYR A 121 14.70 14.63 -10.41
C TYR A 121 14.89 14.38 -11.91
N ARG A 122 14.47 15.33 -12.76
CA ARG A 122 14.50 15.16 -14.22
C ARG A 122 14.95 16.42 -14.95
N ALA A 123 15.32 16.24 -16.21
CA ALA A 123 15.50 17.31 -17.19
C ALA A 123 15.24 16.79 -18.61
N GLN A 124 14.93 17.71 -19.51
CA GLN A 124 14.84 17.54 -20.95
C GLN A 124 16.17 17.93 -21.62
N GLY A 125 16.42 17.36 -22.81
CA GLY A 125 17.67 17.53 -23.55
C GLY A 125 18.81 16.71 -22.96
N THR A 126 19.78 16.30 -23.79
CA THR A 126 20.84 15.36 -23.40
C THR A 126 21.76 15.91 -22.31
N THR A 127 22.40 17.06 -22.56
CA THR A 127 23.43 17.61 -21.66
C THR A 127 22.94 17.84 -20.22
N LEU A 128 21.72 18.38 -20.04
CA LEU A 128 21.18 18.64 -18.70
C LEU A 128 20.63 17.36 -18.05
N ALA A 129 19.99 16.46 -18.82
CA ALA A 129 19.58 15.16 -18.31
C ALA A 129 20.79 14.33 -17.84
N ASP A 130 21.93 14.38 -18.55
CA ASP A 130 23.16 13.71 -18.15
C ASP A 130 23.74 14.30 -16.86
N VAL A 131 23.68 15.63 -16.67
CA VAL A 131 24.08 16.28 -15.42
C VAL A 131 23.17 15.89 -14.26
N VAL A 132 21.84 15.90 -14.47
CA VAL A 132 20.86 15.44 -13.47
C VAL A 132 21.10 13.97 -13.11
N LYS A 133 21.18 13.07 -14.09
CA LYS A 133 21.44 11.63 -13.89
C LYS A 133 22.80 11.33 -13.28
N ARG A 134 23.82 12.17 -13.52
CA ARG A 134 25.13 12.05 -12.86
C ARG A 134 25.05 12.40 -11.38
N THR A 135 24.21 13.37 -11.02
CA THR A 135 24.09 13.99 -9.69
C THR A 135 23.12 13.22 -8.79
N TYR A 136 21.95 12.90 -9.33
CA TYR A 136 20.88 12.14 -8.70
C TYR A 136 20.95 10.72 -9.26
N ARG A 137 21.56 9.83 -8.47
CA ARG A 137 21.82 8.44 -8.84
C ARG A 137 20.75 7.53 -8.27
N ASP A 138 20.47 6.46 -9.00
CA ASP A 138 19.65 5.35 -8.53
C ASP A 138 20.23 4.76 -7.23
N ARG A 139 19.34 4.36 -6.32
CA ARG A 139 19.72 3.87 -4.99
C ARG A 139 19.75 2.35 -4.97
N VAL A 140 20.92 1.78 -4.69
CA VAL A 140 21.03 0.36 -4.35
C VAL A 140 20.38 0.12 -2.99
N LEU A 141 19.35 -0.73 -2.94
CA LEU A 141 18.68 -1.14 -1.71
C LEU A 141 19.35 -2.39 -1.11
N ALA A 142 19.61 -3.40 -1.93
CA ALA A 142 20.21 -4.67 -1.52
C ALA A 142 21.06 -5.29 -2.63
N ALA A 143 22.01 -6.15 -2.25
CA ALA A 143 22.78 -6.96 -3.18
C ALA A 143 22.82 -8.41 -2.68
N LEU A 144 22.06 -9.28 -3.33
CA LEU A 144 21.88 -10.69 -2.99
C LEU A 144 22.91 -11.55 -3.74
N PRO A 145 23.54 -12.56 -3.12
CA PRO A 145 24.31 -13.57 -3.85
C PRO A 145 23.42 -14.32 -4.85
N ILE A 146 23.91 -14.53 -6.06
CA ILE A 146 23.30 -15.48 -7.01
C ILE A 146 23.69 -16.88 -6.54
N LEU A 147 22.69 -17.70 -6.21
CA LEU A 147 22.88 -19.05 -5.68
C LEU A 147 23.08 -20.07 -6.80
N ALA A 148 22.36 -19.90 -7.91
CA ALA A 148 22.44 -20.73 -9.12
C ALA A 148 21.96 -19.94 -10.34
N GLU A 149 22.33 -20.41 -11.53
CA GLU A 149 21.64 -20.05 -12.78
C GLU A 149 20.64 -21.15 -13.16
N GLY A 150 19.42 -20.75 -13.47
CA GLY A 150 18.32 -21.64 -13.86
C GLY A 150 18.10 -21.71 -15.38
N PRO A 151 17.06 -22.43 -15.83
CA PRO A 151 16.74 -22.58 -17.25
C PRO A 151 16.58 -21.23 -17.96
N GLY A 152 17.16 -21.08 -19.15
CA GLY A 152 17.13 -19.82 -19.89
C GLY A 152 17.97 -18.69 -19.27
N GLY A 153 18.87 -19.01 -18.33
CA GLY A 153 19.74 -18.03 -17.68
C GLY A 153 19.02 -17.15 -16.65
N SER A 154 17.95 -17.68 -16.04
CA SER A 154 17.33 -17.08 -14.85
C SER A 154 18.30 -17.10 -13.66
N LEU A 155 18.15 -16.17 -12.73
CA LEU A 155 19.05 -16.01 -11.58
C LEU A 155 18.31 -16.38 -10.30
N LEU A 156 18.82 -17.37 -9.57
CA LEU A 156 18.24 -17.84 -8.32
C LEU A 156 18.84 -17.08 -7.13
N VAL A 157 18.00 -16.48 -6.29
CA VAL A 157 18.40 -15.67 -5.12
C VAL A 157 17.56 -15.98 -3.88
N ASP A 158 18.11 -15.75 -2.68
CA ASP A 158 17.38 -15.88 -1.42
C ASP A 158 16.53 -14.64 -1.14
N LEU A 159 15.21 -14.77 -1.26
CA LEU A 159 14.26 -13.70 -0.95
C LEU A 159 13.90 -13.66 0.55
N THR A 160 14.07 -14.75 1.30
CA THR A 160 13.99 -14.70 2.77
C THR A 160 15.10 -13.79 3.33
N SER A 161 16.31 -13.82 2.77
CA SER A 161 17.38 -12.88 3.15
C SER A 161 17.05 -11.43 2.78
N LEU A 162 16.33 -11.20 1.67
CA LEU A 162 15.86 -9.85 1.33
C LEU A 162 14.77 -9.34 2.28
N PHE A 163 13.71 -10.12 2.48
CA PHE A 163 12.51 -9.66 3.16
C PHE A 163 12.55 -9.85 4.68
N SER A 164 13.22 -10.90 5.19
CA SER A 164 13.41 -11.11 6.63
C SER A 164 14.67 -10.43 7.15
N GLU A 165 15.84 -10.92 6.74
CA GLU A 165 17.15 -10.51 7.27
C GLU A 165 17.50 -9.04 6.95
N ARG A 166 16.84 -8.45 5.95
CA ARG A 166 16.98 -7.05 5.54
C ARG A 166 15.67 -6.25 5.63
N SER A 167 14.72 -6.72 6.45
CA SER A 167 13.42 -6.08 6.70
C SER A 167 13.49 -4.58 6.99
N GLN A 168 14.58 -4.07 7.61
CA GLN A 168 14.81 -2.65 7.86
C GLN A 168 14.77 -1.76 6.60
N ILE A 169 15.00 -2.32 5.41
CA ILE A 169 14.89 -1.60 4.13
C ILE A 169 13.43 -1.16 3.88
N PHE A 170 12.47 -1.97 4.32
CA PHE A 170 11.06 -1.87 3.98
C PHE A 170 10.20 -1.40 5.14
N VAL A 171 10.45 -1.91 6.36
CA VAL A 171 9.69 -1.53 7.58
C VAL A 171 10.42 -0.51 8.47
N GLY A 172 11.62 -0.07 8.07
CA GLY A 172 12.39 0.94 8.80
C GLY A 172 12.61 0.56 10.26
N GLY A 173 12.36 1.50 11.18
CA GLY A 173 12.56 1.29 12.62
C GLY A 173 11.71 0.17 13.26
N LEU A 174 10.68 -0.35 12.60
CA LEU A 174 9.90 -1.48 13.11
C LEU A 174 10.74 -2.77 13.17
N SER A 175 11.73 -2.93 12.28
CA SER A 175 12.62 -4.10 12.28
C SER A 175 13.42 -4.24 13.58
N SER A 176 13.62 -3.14 14.31
CA SER A 176 14.38 -3.12 15.57
C SER A 176 13.66 -3.79 16.74
N SER A 177 12.38 -4.16 16.59
CA SER A 177 11.58 -4.84 17.63
C SER A 177 11.33 -6.33 17.35
N VAL A 178 11.97 -6.88 16.32
CA VAL A 178 11.74 -8.25 15.83
C VAL A 178 13.02 -9.03 15.60
N ASP A 179 12.91 -10.37 15.54
CA ASP A 179 14.01 -11.29 15.25
C ASP A 179 13.82 -11.96 13.87
N PRO A 180 14.60 -11.54 12.85
CA PRO A 180 14.59 -12.16 11.53
C PRO A 180 14.95 -13.65 11.49
N SER A 181 15.59 -14.19 12.53
CA SER A 181 15.95 -15.62 12.62
C SER A 181 14.79 -16.51 13.07
N LEU A 182 13.75 -15.92 13.67
CA LEU A 182 12.52 -16.58 14.11
C LEU A 182 11.35 -16.38 13.13
N THR A 183 11.62 -15.76 11.98
CA THR A 183 10.61 -15.45 10.96
C THR A 183 9.98 -16.71 10.38
N LYS A 184 8.66 -16.67 10.21
CA LYS A 184 7.88 -17.72 9.54
C LYS A 184 7.23 -17.18 8.29
N ILE A 185 7.07 -18.05 7.30
CA ILE A 185 6.22 -17.77 6.14
C ILE A 185 4.77 -18.00 6.57
N ALA A 186 3.96 -16.95 6.56
CA ALA A 186 2.53 -17.02 6.84
C ALA A 186 1.73 -17.32 5.55
N LYS A 187 2.08 -16.64 4.45
CA LYS A 187 1.36 -16.72 3.18
C LYS A 187 2.33 -16.55 2.00
N VAL A 188 2.11 -17.32 0.94
CA VAL A 188 2.69 -17.06 -0.38
C VAL A 188 1.59 -17.27 -1.42
N LYS A 189 1.31 -16.26 -2.25
CA LYS A 189 0.47 -16.38 -3.44
C LYS A 189 1.23 -15.87 -4.65
N VAL A 190 1.12 -16.58 -5.78
CA VAL A 190 1.84 -16.27 -7.01
C VAL A 190 0.84 -16.22 -8.16
N PHE A 191 0.83 -15.10 -8.88
CA PHE A 191 -0.09 -14.82 -9.98
C PHE A 191 0.69 -14.37 -11.23
N PRO A 192 0.07 -14.30 -12.42
CA PRO A 192 0.78 -13.90 -13.64
C PRO A 192 1.38 -12.49 -13.65
N LYS A 193 0.87 -11.58 -12.81
CA LYS A 193 1.29 -10.15 -12.76
C LYS A 193 1.77 -9.67 -11.39
N ASN A 194 1.64 -10.47 -10.35
CA ASN A 194 2.05 -10.13 -8.99
C ASN A 194 2.39 -11.37 -8.17
N VAL A 195 3.11 -11.14 -7.07
CA VAL A 195 3.52 -12.14 -6.09
C VAL A 195 3.37 -11.53 -4.70
N GLU A 196 2.69 -12.26 -3.83
CA GLU A 196 2.33 -11.83 -2.48
C GLU A 196 3.07 -12.73 -1.47
N ILE A 197 3.83 -12.12 -0.56
CA ILE A 197 4.62 -12.82 0.47
C ILE A 197 4.33 -12.19 1.83
N GLU A 198 3.78 -12.98 2.75
CA GLU A 198 3.52 -12.57 4.13
C GLU A 198 4.46 -13.29 5.08
N LEU A 199 5.20 -12.53 5.88
CA LEU A 199 6.18 -13.01 6.84
C LEU A 199 5.78 -12.61 8.27
N ASP A 200 5.64 -13.61 9.14
CA ASP A 200 5.44 -13.43 10.57
C ASP A 200 6.79 -13.31 11.27
N PHE A 201 7.03 -12.17 11.90
CA PHE A 201 8.23 -11.92 12.69
C PHE A 201 7.93 -12.05 14.19
N ALA A 202 8.73 -12.85 14.90
CA ALA A 202 8.69 -12.89 16.36
C ALA A 202 9.25 -11.60 16.96
N SER A 203 8.59 -11.06 17.99
CA SER A 203 9.12 -9.90 18.72
C SER A 203 10.12 -10.33 19.79
N VAL A 204 11.27 -9.63 19.86
CA VAL A 204 12.35 -9.88 20.83
C VAL A 204 12.69 -8.63 21.64
N GLY A 205 11.72 -8.15 22.42
CA GLY A 205 11.99 -7.09 23.39
C GLY A 205 10.78 -6.63 24.18
N ARG A 206 11.03 -5.89 25.27
CA ARG A 206 10.04 -4.94 25.79
C ARG A 206 9.87 -3.84 24.74
N GLY A 207 8.63 -3.60 24.31
CA GLY A 207 8.32 -2.78 23.13
C GLY A 207 9.10 -1.47 23.05
N GLY A 208 9.75 -1.24 21.91
CA GLY A 208 10.50 -0.02 21.65
C GLY A 208 9.63 1.24 21.77
N SER A 209 10.16 2.26 22.45
CA SER A 209 9.41 3.37 23.01
C SER A 209 8.95 4.46 22.02
N GLY A 210 8.40 4.06 20.87
CA GLY A 210 7.99 4.98 19.78
C GLY A 210 6.50 5.00 19.44
N PHE A 211 5.76 3.92 19.72
CA PHE A 211 4.41 3.72 19.19
C PHE A 211 3.37 3.33 20.25
N PHE A 212 3.53 3.80 21.50
CA PHE A 212 2.58 3.53 22.60
C PHE A 212 1.12 3.89 22.26
N ILE A 213 0.92 4.92 21.43
CA ILE A 213 -0.39 5.39 20.94
C ILE A 213 -1.16 4.35 20.10
N PHE A 214 -0.48 3.31 19.61
CA PHE A 214 -1.06 2.28 18.73
C PHE A 214 -1.19 0.90 19.41
N GLY A 215 -1.08 0.82 20.74
CA GLY A 215 -1.36 -0.44 21.47
C GLY A 215 -0.26 -1.50 21.37
N GLY A 216 0.97 -1.15 21.77
CA GLY A 216 2.10 -2.09 21.86
C GLY A 216 2.02 -3.04 23.05
N GLY A 217 1.19 -4.08 22.98
CA GLY A 217 1.15 -5.17 23.96
C GLY A 217 2.49 -5.92 24.04
N SER A 218 2.91 -6.32 25.24
CA SER A 218 4.16 -7.08 25.43
C SER A 218 4.03 -8.48 24.82
N GLY A 219 4.60 -8.70 23.64
CA GLY A 219 4.63 -10.00 22.96
C GLY A 219 3.82 -10.08 21.65
N SER A 220 3.26 -8.98 21.14
CA SER A 220 2.67 -8.97 19.80
C SER A 220 3.75 -9.14 18.73
N GLY A 221 3.67 -10.22 17.94
CA GLY A 221 4.47 -10.35 16.71
C GLY A 221 4.09 -9.29 15.66
N LEU A 222 4.91 -9.18 14.62
CA LEU A 222 4.68 -8.28 13.49
C LEU A 222 4.53 -9.13 12.23
N SER A 223 3.40 -9.06 11.54
CA SER A 223 3.21 -9.71 10.24
C SER A 223 3.36 -8.66 9.15
N VAL A 224 4.35 -8.84 8.27
CA VAL A 224 4.64 -7.91 7.17
C VAL A 224 4.32 -8.59 5.85
N HIS A 225 3.57 -7.89 5.01
CA HIS A 225 3.19 -8.36 3.68
C HIS A 225 3.92 -7.56 2.61
N TYR A 226 4.49 -8.28 1.65
CA TYR A 226 5.21 -7.77 0.49
C TYR A 226 4.47 -8.14 -0.78
N SER A 227 3.93 -7.15 -1.49
CA SER A 227 3.37 -7.32 -2.83
C SER A 227 4.40 -6.88 -3.86
N ILE A 228 4.75 -7.77 -4.78
CA ILE A 228 5.68 -7.54 -5.88
C ILE A 228 4.87 -7.63 -7.18
N SER A 229 4.65 -6.51 -7.88
CA SER A 229 3.74 -6.47 -9.04
C SER A 229 4.31 -5.74 -10.27
N GLU A 230 3.79 -6.09 -11.45
CA GLU A 230 3.97 -5.28 -12.66
C GLU A 230 3.38 -3.87 -12.47
N ILE A 231 4.11 -2.82 -12.84
CA ILE A 231 3.58 -1.45 -12.88
C ILE A 231 2.66 -1.31 -14.10
N PRO A 232 1.35 -1.02 -13.94
CA PRO A 232 0.42 -0.92 -15.05
C PRO A 232 0.80 0.20 -16.02
N GLN A 233 0.72 -0.09 -17.33
CA GLN A 233 0.88 0.89 -18.40
C GLN A 233 -0.52 1.20 -18.97
N THR A 234 -1.18 2.21 -18.41
CA THR A 234 -2.60 2.49 -18.66
C THR A 234 -2.85 3.58 -19.70
N GLY A 235 -1.82 4.35 -20.08
CA GLY A 235 -1.96 5.56 -20.89
C GLY A 235 -2.48 6.78 -20.11
N TYR A 236 -2.52 6.71 -18.78
CA TYR A 236 -2.94 7.80 -17.90
C TYR A 236 -2.20 9.11 -18.18
N ARG A 237 -2.95 10.21 -18.17
CA ARG A 237 -2.39 11.56 -18.33
C ARG A 237 -2.28 12.25 -16.96
N PRO A 238 -1.06 12.57 -16.48
CA PRO A 238 -0.87 13.36 -15.26
C PRO A 238 -1.65 14.66 -15.33
N ARG A 239 -2.29 15.05 -14.22
CA ARG A 239 -3.00 16.32 -14.11
C ARG A 239 -2.22 17.26 -13.17
N PRO A 240 -1.73 18.42 -13.65
CA PRO A 240 -1.12 19.42 -12.80
C PRO A 240 -2.02 19.83 -11.64
N ALA A 241 -1.41 20.05 -10.47
CA ALA A 241 -2.09 20.59 -9.31
C ALA A 241 -2.43 22.07 -9.50
N ASP A 242 -3.59 22.47 -8.99
CA ASP A 242 -3.99 23.87 -8.83
C ASP A 242 -3.63 24.29 -7.40
N ASP A 243 -2.68 25.21 -7.23
CA ASP A 243 -2.15 25.60 -5.91
C ASP A 243 -3.23 26.27 -5.00
N ARG A 244 -4.45 26.54 -5.51
CA ARG A 244 -5.60 27.05 -4.73
C ARG A 244 -6.37 25.95 -3.99
N ILE A 245 -6.13 24.67 -4.27
CA ILE A 245 -6.89 23.54 -3.75
C ILE A 245 -5.94 22.54 -3.08
N GLY A 246 -6.32 22.06 -1.90
CA GLY A 246 -5.59 20.99 -1.22
C GLY A 246 -5.73 19.67 -1.96
N TYR A 247 -4.61 19.10 -2.40
CA TYR A 247 -4.52 17.80 -3.06
C TYR A 247 -3.47 16.92 -2.38
N PHE A 248 -3.65 15.59 -2.48
CA PHE A 248 -2.52 14.66 -2.40
C PHE A 248 -1.70 14.78 -3.69
N LEU A 249 -0.37 14.80 -3.56
CA LEU A 249 0.53 15.21 -4.64
C LEU A 249 1.64 14.21 -4.93
N THR A 250 1.87 14.00 -6.22
CA THR A 250 3.12 13.45 -6.75
C THR A 250 3.97 14.63 -7.24
N ALA A 251 5.07 14.92 -6.53
CA ALA A 251 5.89 16.10 -6.76
C ALA A 251 7.29 15.73 -7.25
N LEU A 252 7.66 16.26 -8.42
CA LEU A 252 8.94 16.04 -9.09
C LEU A 252 9.70 17.36 -9.20
N LYS A 253 11.04 17.34 -9.26
CA LYS A 253 11.86 18.50 -9.63
C LYS A 253 12.30 18.40 -11.09
N ASP A 254 11.96 19.41 -11.87
CA ASP A 254 12.28 19.50 -13.29
C ASP A 254 13.27 20.65 -13.51
N PHE A 255 14.53 20.31 -13.79
CA PHE A 255 15.60 21.29 -13.99
C PHE A 255 15.55 21.97 -15.36
N SER A 256 14.68 21.53 -16.27
CA SER A 256 14.46 22.22 -17.56
C SER A 256 13.47 23.38 -17.47
N LYS A 257 12.89 23.63 -16.30
CA LYS A 257 12.12 24.85 -16.06
C LYS A 257 13.02 26.09 -16.20
N PRO A 258 12.51 27.23 -16.71
CA PRO A 258 13.31 28.44 -16.87
C PRO A 258 13.99 28.87 -15.57
N ALA A 259 15.24 29.33 -15.63
CA ALA A 259 16.03 29.69 -14.43
C ALA A 259 15.45 30.85 -13.59
N ARG A 260 14.41 31.54 -14.07
CA ARG A 260 13.67 32.59 -13.35
C ARG A 260 12.37 32.10 -12.71
N ASP A 261 11.97 30.84 -12.91
CA ASP A 261 10.82 30.27 -12.21
C ASP A 261 11.11 30.19 -10.72
N SER A 262 10.14 30.59 -9.90
CA SER A 262 10.24 30.57 -8.43
C SER A 262 10.31 29.16 -7.83
N SER A 263 10.09 28.12 -8.64
CA SER A 263 10.06 26.72 -8.19
C SER A 263 10.37 25.77 -9.33
N LEU A 264 11.34 24.86 -9.11
CA LEU A 264 11.60 23.73 -10.01
C LEU A 264 10.58 22.60 -9.88
N PHE A 265 9.63 22.68 -8.94
CA PHE A 265 8.65 21.63 -8.76
C PHE A 265 7.62 21.59 -9.91
N VAL A 266 7.30 20.37 -10.33
CA VAL A 266 6.13 19.99 -11.10
C VAL A 266 5.29 19.09 -10.18
N ARG A 267 4.03 19.47 -9.94
CA ARG A 267 3.13 18.79 -9.01
C ARG A 267 1.97 18.21 -9.80
N HIS A 268 1.77 16.91 -9.72
CA HIS A 268 0.59 16.24 -10.24
C HIS A 268 -0.33 15.86 -9.07
N ILE A 269 -1.64 15.95 -9.27
CA ILE A 269 -2.61 15.44 -8.28
C ILE A 269 -2.62 13.92 -8.31
N ASN A 270 -2.72 13.31 -7.13
CA ASN A 270 -3.00 11.88 -7.01
C ASN A 270 -4.48 11.67 -7.33
N ARG A 271 -4.78 10.87 -8.37
CA ARG A 271 -6.14 10.68 -8.89
C ARG A 271 -6.27 9.33 -9.62
N TRP A 272 -7.41 8.68 -9.46
CA TRP A 272 -7.83 7.50 -10.22
C TRP A 272 -7.84 7.73 -11.73
N HIS A 273 -7.48 6.70 -12.49
CA HIS A 273 -7.66 6.70 -13.94
C HIS A 273 -9.12 6.38 -14.29
N LEU A 274 -9.90 7.44 -14.49
CA LEU A 274 -11.30 7.32 -14.93
C LEU A 274 -11.52 8.03 -16.27
N GLU A 275 -12.09 7.28 -17.20
CA GLU A 275 -12.59 7.75 -18.48
C GLU A 275 -14.02 7.24 -18.69
N LYS A 276 -14.87 8.04 -19.32
CA LYS A 276 -16.17 7.57 -19.85
C LYS A 276 -15.95 6.45 -20.88
N ALA A 277 -16.80 5.42 -20.83
CA ALA A 277 -16.85 4.36 -21.83
C ALA A 277 -17.21 4.93 -23.22
N ASP A 278 -18.19 5.83 -23.26
CA ASP A 278 -18.51 6.64 -24.43
C ASP A 278 -18.23 8.12 -24.14
N GLN A 279 -17.29 8.71 -24.88
CA GLN A 279 -16.92 10.12 -24.70
C GLN A 279 -17.97 11.09 -25.23
N SER A 280 -18.85 10.66 -26.15
CA SER A 280 -19.88 11.50 -26.78
C SER A 280 -21.09 11.77 -25.89
N LEU A 281 -21.45 10.82 -25.02
CA LEU A 281 -22.58 10.96 -24.11
C LEU A 281 -22.29 11.96 -22.98
N ALA A 282 -23.27 12.79 -22.61
CA ALA A 282 -23.13 13.72 -21.47
C ALA A 282 -22.89 12.98 -20.14
N LEU A 283 -23.48 11.79 -20.00
CA LEU A 283 -23.35 10.88 -18.87
C LEU A 283 -23.10 9.46 -19.40
N SER A 284 -22.07 8.78 -18.93
CA SER A 284 -21.65 7.46 -19.41
C SER A 284 -21.05 6.64 -18.26
N PRO A 285 -21.19 5.30 -18.21
CA PRO A 285 -20.40 4.47 -17.30
C PRO A 285 -18.88 4.63 -17.55
N PRO A 286 -18.02 4.32 -16.58
CA PRO A 286 -16.58 4.33 -16.80
C PRO A 286 -16.13 3.17 -17.71
N LYS A 287 -15.00 3.32 -18.41
CA LYS A 287 -14.32 2.19 -19.10
C LYS A 287 -13.92 1.09 -18.12
N GLN A 288 -13.45 1.48 -16.94
CA GLN A 288 -13.09 0.62 -15.83
C GLN A 288 -13.58 1.30 -14.54
N PRO A 289 -14.48 0.68 -13.76
CA PRO A 289 -14.93 1.24 -12.48
C PRO A 289 -13.86 1.05 -11.40
N ILE A 290 -13.84 1.95 -10.42
CA ILE A 290 -13.10 1.75 -9.17
C ILE A 290 -13.90 0.72 -8.35
N ILE A 291 -13.32 -0.45 -8.12
CA ILE A 291 -13.96 -1.49 -7.31
C ILE A 291 -13.37 -1.44 -5.90
N PHE A 292 -14.23 -1.24 -4.90
CA PHE A 292 -13.88 -1.37 -3.49
C PHE A 292 -14.51 -2.63 -2.88
N TYR A 293 -13.73 -3.36 -2.09
CA TYR A 293 -14.19 -4.48 -1.31
C TYR A 293 -14.33 -4.06 0.16
N VAL A 294 -15.52 -4.20 0.73
CA VAL A 294 -15.74 -4.11 2.18
C VAL A 294 -15.20 -5.40 2.79
N GLU A 295 -14.13 -5.31 3.56
CA GLU A 295 -13.47 -6.45 4.19
C GLU A 295 -14.45 -7.21 5.10
N LYS A 296 -14.29 -8.53 5.21
CA LYS A 296 -15.14 -9.35 6.09
C LYS A 296 -15.01 -9.01 7.58
N THR A 297 -13.93 -8.33 7.97
CA THR A 297 -13.69 -7.80 9.33
C THR A 297 -14.70 -6.71 9.74
N VAL A 298 -15.28 -5.99 8.78
CA VAL A 298 -16.27 -4.93 9.04
C VAL A 298 -17.49 -5.55 9.73
N PRO A 299 -17.86 -5.07 10.94
CA PRO A 299 -18.99 -5.62 11.70
C PRO A 299 -20.27 -5.63 10.87
N ILE A 300 -20.99 -6.75 10.85
CA ILE A 300 -22.13 -6.99 9.95
C ILE A 300 -23.15 -5.84 9.97
N ARG A 301 -23.47 -5.35 11.17
CA ARG A 301 -24.38 -4.21 11.40
C ARG A 301 -23.98 -2.90 10.71
N PHE A 302 -22.70 -2.72 10.36
CA PHE A 302 -22.18 -1.49 9.73
C PHE A 302 -21.90 -1.63 8.23
N ARG A 303 -21.81 -2.85 7.70
CA ARG A 303 -21.49 -3.11 6.28
C ARG A 303 -22.38 -2.34 5.30
N ARG A 304 -23.69 -2.23 5.61
CA ARG A 304 -24.65 -1.43 4.82
C ARG A 304 -24.23 0.04 4.70
N TYR A 305 -23.90 0.69 5.82
CA TYR A 305 -23.60 2.12 5.85
C TYR A 305 -22.20 2.43 5.29
N VAL A 306 -21.25 1.51 5.46
CA VAL A 306 -19.95 1.56 4.77
C VAL A 306 -20.17 1.48 3.26
N HIS A 307 -20.98 0.52 2.79
CA HIS A 307 -21.31 0.35 1.38
C HIS A 307 -22.02 1.57 0.78
N GLU A 308 -23.08 2.07 1.44
CA GLU A 308 -23.79 3.30 1.04
C GLU A 308 -22.85 4.52 1.05
N GLY A 309 -22.07 4.71 2.11
CA GLY A 309 -21.13 5.84 2.26
C GLY A 309 -19.99 5.87 1.24
N ILE A 310 -19.53 4.71 0.75
CA ILE A 310 -18.59 4.64 -0.37
C ILE A 310 -19.30 5.00 -1.69
N LEU A 311 -20.51 4.47 -1.93
CA LEU A 311 -21.28 4.76 -3.14
C LEU A 311 -21.73 6.23 -3.26
N GLU A 312 -21.89 6.97 -2.15
CA GLU A 312 -22.22 8.40 -2.15
C GLU A 312 -21.27 9.25 -3.02
N TRP A 313 -19.99 8.84 -3.14
CA TRP A 313 -19.02 9.51 -4.02
C TRP A 313 -19.42 9.49 -5.51
N ASN A 314 -20.27 8.55 -5.95
CA ASN A 314 -20.80 8.56 -7.32
C ASN A 314 -21.56 9.85 -7.64
N LYS A 315 -22.22 10.49 -6.67
CA LYS A 315 -22.89 11.79 -6.87
C LYS A 315 -21.93 12.90 -7.30
N ALA A 316 -20.64 12.81 -6.93
CA ALA A 316 -19.60 13.72 -7.40
C ALA A 316 -19.09 13.34 -8.80
N PHE A 317 -18.95 12.05 -9.10
CA PHE A 317 -18.54 11.57 -10.42
C PHE A 317 -19.58 11.83 -11.51
N GLU A 318 -20.87 11.76 -11.18
CA GLU A 318 -21.97 12.12 -12.09
C GLU A 318 -21.89 13.59 -12.53
N LYS A 319 -21.41 14.50 -11.67
CA LYS A 319 -21.19 15.92 -12.04
C LYS A 319 -20.08 16.12 -13.07
N ILE A 320 -19.19 15.14 -13.25
CA ILE A 320 -18.18 15.13 -14.32
C ILE A 320 -18.54 14.17 -15.46
N GLY A 321 -19.79 13.70 -15.52
CA GLY A 321 -20.33 12.88 -16.61
C GLY A 321 -20.03 11.39 -16.50
N ILE A 322 -19.57 10.89 -15.34
CA ILE A 322 -19.30 9.46 -15.12
C ILE A 322 -20.35 8.88 -14.17
N LEU A 323 -21.20 7.99 -14.69
CA LEU A 323 -22.23 7.28 -13.92
C LEU A 323 -21.64 6.01 -13.30
N GLY A 324 -21.84 5.77 -12.00
CA GLY A 324 -21.37 4.53 -11.36
C GLY A 324 -19.86 4.33 -11.46
N ALA A 325 -19.08 5.40 -11.23
CA ALA A 325 -17.63 5.37 -11.22
C ALA A 325 -17.04 4.40 -10.17
N ILE A 326 -17.71 4.28 -9.02
CA ILE A 326 -17.36 3.37 -7.93
C ILE A 326 -18.40 2.25 -7.83
N VAL A 327 -17.90 1.01 -7.73
CA VAL A 327 -18.67 -0.20 -7.43
C VAL A 327 -18.17 -0.76 -6.10
N VAL A 328 -19.08 -1.14 -5.21
CA VAL A 328 -18.75 -1.74 -3.92
C VAL A 328 -19.15 -3.21 -3.92
N ARG A 329 -18.31 -4.06 -3.32
CA ARG A 329 -18.53 -5.49 -3.13
C ARG A 329 -18.32 -5.85 -1.66
N GLN A 330 -19.04 -6.84 -1.16
CA GLN A 330 -18.84 -7.35 0.21
C GLN A 330 -17.99 -8.61 0.15
N GLN A 331 -16.84 -8.62 0.84
CA GLN A 331 -16.11 -9.86 1.07
C GLN A 331 -16.82 -10.69 2.14
N THR A 332 -16.91 -11.99 1.93
CA THR A 332 -17.39 -12.98 2.91
C THR A 332 -16.43 -14.16 2.96
N ASP A 333 -16.73 -15.20 3.75
CA ASP A 333 -15.93 -16.44 3.71
C ASP A 333 -16.25 -17.30 2.45
N ALA A 334 -17.36 -17.02 1.76
CA ALA A 334 -17.78 -17.72 0.55
C ALA A 334 -17.49 -16.93 -0.75
N GLU A 335 -17.54 -15.61 -0.70
CA GLU A 335 -17.33 -14.71 -1.84
C GLU A 335 -16.12 -13.81 -1.62
N PHE A 336 -15.20 -13.77 -2.60
CA PHE A 336 -13.95 -12.99 -2.55
C PHE A 336 -13.03 -13.36 -1.37
N SER A 337 -13.20 -14.55 -0.78
CA SER A 337 -12.41 -15.05 0.35
C SER A 337 -10.96 -15.40 0.00
N ASP A 338 -10.65 -15.49 -1.30
CA ASP A 338 -9.31 -15.67 -1.86
C ASP A 338 -8.54 -14.34 -2.02
N LEU A 339 -9.23 -13.20 -1.98
CA LEU A 339 -8.62 -11.87 -2.10
C LEU A 339 -8.01 -11.43 -0.75
N ASP A 340 -6.73 -11.04 -0.76
CA ASP A 340 -6.10 -10.39 0.38
C ASP A 340 -6.24 -8.86 0.26
N PRO A 341 -6.53 -8.14 1.36
CA PRO A 341 -6.46 -6.68 1.36
C PRO A 341 -5.07 -6.09 1.15
N GLU A 342 -4.00 -6.87 1.27
CA GLU A 342 -2.63 -6.40 1.02
C GLU A 342 -2.16 -6.59 -0.43
N ASP A 343 -2.98 -7.22 -1.28
CA ASP A 343 -2.70 -7.44 -2.71
C ASP A 343 -3.11 -6.20 -3.52
N VAL A 344 -2.13 -5.51 -4.11
CA VAL A 344 -2.26 -4.23 -4.83
C VAL A 344 -3.15 -4.25 -6.08
N ARG A 345 -3.83 -5.36 -6.38
CA ARG A 345 -4.86 -5.45 -7.43
C ARG A 345 -6.25 -5.06 -6.93
N TYR A 346 -6.47 -4.94 -5.63
CA TYR A 346 -7.80 -4.81 -5.03
C TYR A 346 -7.84 -3.71 -3.97
N ASN A 347 -8.72 -2.73 -4.13
CA ASN A 347 -8.90 -1.68 -3.12
C ASN A 347 -9.84 -2.18 -2.02
N PHE A 348 -9.44 -2.07 -0.76
CA PHE A 348 -10.27 -2.48 0.38
C PHE A 348 -10.74 -1.32 1.27
N PHE A 349 -11.87 -1.53 1.92
CA PHE A 349 -12.25 -0.82 3.15
C PHE A 349 -12.19 -1.80 4.31
N ARG A 350 -11.43 -1.46 5.34
CA ARG A 350 -10.97 -2.34 6.41
C ARG A 350 -11.36 -1.81 7.78
N TRP A 351 -11.78 -2.70 8.68
CA TRP A 351 -12.08 -2.35 10.07
C TRP A 351 -10.92 -2.81 10.96
N ILE A 352 -10.30 -1.87 11.66
CA ILE A 352 -9.16 -2.12 12.55
C ILE A 352 -9.48 -1.70 13.98
N THR A 353 -8.58 -2.02 14.92
CA THR A 353 -8.72 -1.67 16.33
C THR A 353 -7.39 -1.23 16.91
N SER A 354 -7.37 -0.07 17.57
CA SER A 354 -6.21 0.41 18.32
C SER A 354 -6.66 1.22 19.55
N GLU A 355 -5.68 1.74 20.30
CA GLU A 355 -5.90 2.58 21.48
C GLU A 355 -6.28 4.03 21.13
N ALA A 356 -6.33 4.41 19.83
CA ALA A 356 -6.54 5.78 19.38
C ALA A 356 -7.64 5.88 18.30
N PRO A 357 -8.58 6.84 18.41
CA PRO A 357 -9.62 7.04 17.40
C PRO A 357 -9.06 7.69 16.13
N PHE A 358 -9.03 6.95 15.01
CA PHE A 358 -8.70 7.51 13.70
C PHE A 358 -9.33 6.76 12.53
N ALA A 359 -9.28 7.38 11.35
CA ALA A 359 -9.40 6.70 10.06
C ALA A 359 -8.34 7.27 9.11
N MET A 360 -7.88 6.47 8.15
CA MET A 360 -6.97 6.91 7.10
C MET A 360 -7.41 6.34 5.75
N GLY A 361 -7.32 7.15 4.72
CA GLY A 361 -7.46 6.72 3.32
C GLY A 361 -6.11 6.76 2.59
N PRO A 362 -5.16 5.86 2.90
CA PRO A 362 -3.92 5.77 2.16
C PRO A 362 -4.20 5.31 0.73
N SER A 363 -3.26 5.61 -0.17
CA SER A 363 -3.28 5.11 -1.54
C SER A 363 -1.86 5.01 -2.08
N ARG A 364 -1.63 3.99 -2.90
CA ARG A 364 -0.39 3.77 -3.62
C ARG A 364 -0.52 4.36 -5.02
N VAL A 365 0.51 5.10 -5.43
CA VAL A 365 0.44 5.91 -6.66
C VAL A 365 1.65 5.69 -7.55
N HIS A 366 1.43 5.73 -8.87
CA HIS A 366 2.53 5.69 -9.83
C HIS A 366 3.44 6.92 -9.62
N PRO A 367 4.72 6.75 -9.27
CA PRO A 367 5.55 7.78 -8.62
C PRO A 367 5.91 8.97 -9.52
N GLU A 368 5.66 8.89 -10.83
CA GLU A 368 5.88 9.97 -11.79
C GLU A 368 4.60 10.70 -12.21
N THR A 369 3.44 10.02 -12.17
CA THR A 369 2.22 10.49 -12.83
C THR A 369 1.13 10.89 -11.85
N GLY A 370 1.13 10.34 -10.63
CA GLY A 370 0.03 10.50 -9.68
C GLY A 370 -1.23 9.71 -10.07
N GLU A 371 -1.10 8.68 -10.90
CA GLU A 371 -2.18 7.68 -11.05
C GLU A 371 -2.32 6.91 -9.74
N ILE A 372 -3.53 6.87 -9.16
CA ILE A 372 -3.79 5.95 -8.04
C ILE A 372 -3.94 4.54 -8.62
N LEU A 373 -3.13 3.63 -8.09
CA LEU A 373 -3.08 2.22 -8.50
C LEU A 373 -3.89 1.34 -7.55
N ASP A 374 -3.87 1.67 -6.26
CA ASP A 374 -4.36 0.87 -5.14
C ASP A 374 -4.69 1.78 -3.92
N ALA A 375 -5.65 1.38 -3.08
CA ALA A 375 -6.05 2.09 -1.86
C ALA A 375 -6.73 1.18 -0.81
N ASP A 376 -6.10 1.03 0.36
CA ASP A 376 -6.64 0.31 1.52
C ASP A 376 -7.10 1.28 2.60
N ILE A 377 -8.38 1.64 2.56
CA ILE A 377 -8.98 2.54 3.55
C ILE A 377 -9.11 1.79 4.88
N ILE A 378 -8.56 2.35 5.96
CA ILE A 378 -8.68 1.81 7.32
C ILE A 378 -9.54 2.72 8.20
N PHE A 379 -10.46 2.12 8.93
CA PHE A 379 -11.32 2.79 9.91
C PHE A 379 -11.19 2.08 11.26
N ASP A 380 -10.82 2.82 12.31
CA ASP A 380 -10.64 2.25 13.65
C ASP A 380 -11.97 2.19 14.42
N ASP A 381 -12.24 1.06 15.07
CA ASP A 381 -13.38 0.89 15.97
C ASP A 381 -13.44 1.97 17.08
N ALA A 382 -12.27 2.44 17.56
CA ALA A 382 -12.16 3.53 18.51
C ALA A 382 -12.72 4.85 17.95
N MET A 383 -12.62 5.10 16.64
CA MET A 383 -13.18 6.30 16.01
C MET A 383 -14.71 6.32 16.11
N LEU A 384 -15.37 5.19 15.87
CA LEU A 384 -16.80 5.06 16.09
C LEU A 384 -17.15 5.29 17.57
N ARG A 385 -16.42 4.68 18.49
CA ARG A 385 -16.66 4.84 19.94
C ARG A 385 -16.55 6.30 20.37
N SER A 386 -15.54 7.02 19.90
CA SER A 386 -15.36 8.45 20.15
C SER A 386 -16.57 9.26 19.67
N PHE A 387 -17.07 9.01 18.45
CA PHE A 387 -18.27 9.70 17.94
C PHE A 387 -19.53 9.40 18.77
N LEU A 388 -19.68 8.17 19.27
CA LEU A 388 -20.82 7.79 20.11
C LEU A 388 -20.69 8.42 21.52
N GLU A 389 -19.49 8.46 22.10
CA GLU A 389 -19.24 9.16 23.36
C GLU A 389 -19.48 10.67 23.23
N ASP A 390 -19.06 11.30 22.15
CA ASP A 390 -19.31 12.72 21.89
C ASP A 390 -20.80 13.00 21.64
N TYR A 391 -21.51 12.12 20.93
CA TYR A 391 -22.96 12.21 20.78
C TYR A 391 -23.67 12.10 22.15
N ASP A 392 -23.32 11.08 22.93
CA ASP A 392 -23.84 10.87 24.29
C ASP A 392 -23.60 12.09 25.17
N ARG A 393 -22.38 12.63 25.16
CA ARG A 393 -21.99 13.80 25.98
C ARG A 393 -22.63 15.09 25.51
N LEU A 394 -22.73 15.36 24.21
CA LEU A 394 -23.15 16.66 23.68
C LEU A 394 -24.65 16.74 23.37
N ILE A 395 -25.30 15.61 23.08
CA ILE A 395 -26.67 15.57 22.55
C ILE A 395 -27.63 14.85 23.51
N GLU A 396 -27.28 13.66 24.00
CA GLU A 396 -28.19 12.90 24.86
C GLU A 396 -28.15 13.35 26.33
N LYS A 397 -26.95 13.48 26.90
CA LYS A 397 -26.74 13.70 28.34
C LYS A 397 -26.37 15.15 28.66
N GLY A 398 -25.62 15.82 27.78
CA GLY A 398 -25.14 17.19 27.98
C GLY A 398 -26.24 18.23 28.18
N PRO A 399 -27.21 18.36 27.25
CA PRO A 399 -28.22 19.39 27.34
C PRO A 399 -29.13 19.24 28.56
N VAL A 400 -29.26 18.04 29.15
CA VAL A 400 -30.13 17.83 30.32
C VAL A 400 -29.37 18.07 31.63
N ARG A 401 -28.04 17.90 31.65
CA ARG A 401 -27.24 17.96 32.87
C ARG A 401 -26.64 19.32 33.18
N GLU A 402 -26.51 20.21 32.18
CA GLU A 402 -25.95 21.56 32.35
C GLU A 402 -26.99 22.69 32.39
N LEU A 403 -28.28 22.39 32.23
CA LEU A 403 -29.32 23.40 32.40
C LEU A 403 -29.49 23.73 33.88
N HIS A 404 -29.44 25.02 34.20
CA HIS A 404 -29.86 25.52 35.52
C HIS A 404 -31.31 25.03 35.81
N PRO A 405 -31.65 24.56 37.03
CA PRO A 405 -32.94 23.89 37.30
C PRO A 405 -34.20 24.69 36.92
N ALA A 406 -34.11 26.03 36.90
CA ALA A 406 -35.19 26.90 36.44
C ALA A 406 -35.42 26.80 34.91
N LEU A 407 -34.34 26.69 34.13
CA LEU A 407 -34.41 26.52 32.68
C LEU A 407 -34.81 25.09 32.30
N GLU A 408 -34.37 24.08 33.06
CA GLU A 408 -34.82 22.70 32.90
C GLU A 408 -36.35 22.60 33.11
N ARG A 409 -36.88 23.23 34.17
CA ARG A 409 -38.32 23.31 34.43
C ARG A 409 -39.07 24.04 33.31
N TYR A 410 -38.58 25.21 32.90
CA TYR A 410 -39.17 25.99 31.81
C TYR A 410 -39.22 25.21 30.49
N LEU A 411 -38.17 24.46 30.13
CA LEU A 411 -38.15 23.64 28.91
C LEU A 411 -39.00 22.36 29.02
N ARG A 412 -39.31 21.90 30.24
CA ARG A 412 -40.26 20.81 30.50
C ARG A 412 -41.71 21.28 30.38
N GLU A 413 -42.01 22.51 30.82
CA GLU A 413 -43.31 23.17 30.67
C GLU A 413 -43.55 23.69 29.24
N HIS A 414 -42.47 24.01 28.52
CA HIS A 414 -42.46 24.47 27.12
C HIS A 414 -41.63 23.56 26.20
N PRO A 415 -42.04 22.28 26.02
CA PRO A 415 -41.29 21.32 25.20
C PRO A 415 -41.22 21.75 23.72
N GLU A 416 -42.11 22.64 23.27
CA GLU A 416 -42.08 23.22 21.94
C GLU A 416 -40.85 24.12 21.68
N ARG A 417 -40.25 24.64 22.76
CA ARG A 417 -39.09 25.57 22.77
C ARG A 417 -37.76 24.89 23.04
N HIS A 418 -37.73 23.58 23.32
CA HIS A 418 -36.49 22.87 23.60
C HIS A 418 -35.55 22.94 22.38
N PRO A 419 -34.30 23.41 22.51
CA PRO A 419 -33.41 23.61 21.36
C PRO A 419 -33.13 22.31 20.59
N MET A 420 -33.13 21.18 21.30
CA MET A 420 -32.99 19.83 20.72
C MET A 420 -34.32 19.11 20.43
N ARG A 421 -35.47 19.79 20.45
CA ARG A 421 -36.82 19.19 20.26
C ARG A 421 -36.91 18.28 19.02
N ARG A 422 -36.33 18.72 17.90
CA ARG A 422 -36.32 17.97 16.62
C ARG A 422 -35.64 16.59 16.72
N TRP A 423 -34.76 16.41 17.71
CA TRP A 423 -33.98 15.21 17.94
C TRP A 423 -34.63 14.32 19.00
N MET A 424 -35.11 14.90 20.11
CA MET A 424 -35.77 14.15 21.18
C MET A 424 -37.11 13.55 20.74
N ALA A 425 -37.84 14.24 19.85
CA ALA A 425 -39.12 13.76 19.31
C ALA A 425 -39.02 12.50 18.42
N ARG A 426 -37.82 11.96 18.17
CA ARG A 426 -37.60 10.76 17.36
C ARG A 426 -37.49 9.45 18.15
N ARG A 427 -37.52 9.47 19.49
CA ARG A 427 -37.38 8.25 20.31
C ARG A 427 -38.73 7.57 20.58
N PRO A 428 -38.98 6.35 20.07
CA PRO A 428 -40.07 5.52 20.57
C PRO A 428 -39.72 5.04 21.99
N GLY A 429 -40.59 5.29 22.97
CA GLY A 429 -40.46 4.73 24.33
C GLY A 429 -39.63 5.54 25.34
N ALA A 430 -39.20 6.76 25.04
CA ALA A 430 -38.46 7.62 26.00
C ALA A 430 -39.36 8.47 26.94
N ALA A 431 -40.62 8.06 27.14
CA ALA A 431 -41.50 8.63 28.15
C ALA A 431 -41.40 7.83 29.47
N ASP A 432 -41.56 8.52 30.60
CA ASP A 432 -41.95 7.97 31.91
C ASP A 432 -40.93 7.16 32.75
N THR A 433 -39.63 7.50 32.73
CA THR A 433 -38.67 6.98 33.75
C THR A 433 -37.81 8.04 34.48
N ALA A 434 -38.19 9.32 34.42
CA ALA A 434 -37.54 10.38 35.20
C ALA A 434 -38.27 10.65 36.53
N SER A 435 -38.08 9.80 37.53
CA SER A 435 -38.47 10.13 38.92
C SER A 435 -37.55 11.24 39.45
N PRO A 436 -38.09 12.29 40.13
CA PRO A 436 -37.27 13.39 40.64
C PRO A 436 -36.39 12.93 41.82
N PRO A 437 -35.14 13.42 41.94
CA PRO A 437 -34.34 13.18 43.14
C PRO A 437 -34.94 13.93 44.34
N GLN A 438 -35.03 13.26 45.49
CA GLN A 438 -35.40 13.92 46.75
C GLN A 438 -34.27 14.87 47.20
N PRO A 439 -34.61 16.07 47.72
CA PRO A 439 -33.65 16.93 48.39
C PRO A 439 -33.32 16.42 49.81
N ASP A 440 -32.22 16.93 50.36
CA ASP A 440 -31.70 16.75 51.72
C ASP A 440 -31.14 15.37 52.11
N GLN A 441 -29.82 15.20 51.91
CA GLN A 441 -28.90 15.01 53.04
C GLN A 441 -27.57 15.73 52.77
N ALA A 442 -27.18 16.64 53.68
CA ALA A 442 -25.82 17.17 53.75
C ALA A 442 -24.98 16.32 54.71
N PRO A 443 -23.72 16.04 54.35
CA PRO A 443 -22.59 16.55 55.13
C PRO A 443 -21.54 17.16 54.18
N GLY A 444 -20.60 18.02 54.58
CA GLY A 444 -19.97 18.35 55.85
C GLY A 444 -18.63 19.04 55.49
N GLU A 445 -18.00 19.76 56.41
CA GLU A 445 -16.84 20.62 56.08
C GLU A 445 -15.52 19.88 55.73
N GLU A 446 -14.53 20.68 55.28
CA GLU A 446 -13.09 20.37 55.08
C GLU A 446 -12.69 19.59 53.80
N ARG A 447 -11.62 19.92 53.07
CA ARG A 447 -10.53 20.92 53.21
C ARG A 447 -10.12 21.49 51.85
N ARG A 448 -9.60 22.72 51.82
CA ARG A 448 -8.83 23.25 50.67
C ARG A 448 -7.45 22.59 50.59
N PRO A 449 -6.85 22.56 49.38
CA PRO A 449 -5.54 23.21 49.28
C PRO A 449 -5.48 24.30 48.20
N HIS A 450 -4.55 25.23 48.41
CA HIS A 450 -4.08 26.22 47.43
C HIS A 450 -3.62 25.50 46.14
N GLY A 451 -3.78 26.02 44.93
CA GLY A 451 -3.96 27.41 44.54
C GLY A 451 -2.79 27.85 43.65
N ARG A 452 -2.96 27.73 42.32
CA ARG A 452 -2.16 28.42 41.29
C ARG A 452 -3.05 28.70 40.08
N THR A 453 -3.10 29.96 39.66
CA THR A 453 -3.73 30.43 38.42
C THR A 453 -2.88 30.06 37.20
N PRO A 454 -3.46 30.04 35.98
CA PRO A 454 -2.67 29.91 34.75
C PRO A 454 -1.83 31.18 34.53
N ASP A 455 -0.59 31.02 34.08
CA ASP A 455 0.19 32.13 33.49
C ASP A 455 0.03 32.06 31.97
N ASP A 456 -0.27 33.21 31.38
CA ASP A 456 -0.70 33.36 30.00
C ASP A 456 0.49 33.77 29.12
N ARG A 457 1.09 32.83 28.39
CA ARG A 457 2.23 33.11 27.50
C ARG A 457 2.20 32.33 26.20
N GLY A 458 1.88 33.08 25.15
CA GLY A 458 2.78 33.18 24.00
C GLY A 458 2.60 32.13 22.92
N HIS A 459 1.79 32.47 21.91
CA HIS A 459 1.99 31.95 20.56
C HIS A 459 3.42 32.23 20.10
N THR A 460 4.21 31.17 19.85
CA THR A 460 5.37 31.25 18.96
C THR A 460 5.19 30.24 17.83
N THR A 461 4.93 30.74 16.63
CA THR A 461 5.04 30.00 15.38
C THR A 461 6.46 29.46 15.23
N SER A 462 6.63 28.13 15.20
CA SER A 462 7.91 27.50 14.87
C SER A 462 7.91 27.00 13.44
N ASP A 463 8.57 27.74 12.56
CA ASP A 463 8.79 27.35 11.16
C ASP A 463 9.56 26.03 11.02
N GLY A 464 9.24 25.32 9.94
CA GLY A 464 10.22 24.61 9.11
C GLY A 464 11.18 23.63 9.80
N ARG A 465 10.69 22.42 10.13
CA ARG A 465 11.56 21.23 10.19
C ARG A 465 11.01 20.11 9.32
N PHE A 466 11.90 19.55 8.50
CA PHE A 466 11.61 18.44 7.58
C PHE A 466 11.13 17.20 8.35
N PRO A 467 10.14 16.43 7.84
CA PRO A 467 9.93 15.06 8.30
C PRO A 467 11.13 14.19 7.90
N ALA A 468 11.41 13.16 8.72
CA ALA A 468 12.45 12.18 8.45
C ALA A 468 12.22 11.44 7.11
N PRO A 469 13.29 10.97 6.43
CA PRO A 469 13.15 10.26 5.16
C PRO A 469 12.41 8.92 5.36
N GLY A 470 11.11 8.91 5.04
CA GLY A 470 10.24 7.74 5.17
C GLY A 470 8.75 8.11 5.25
N LEU A 471 8.40 9.24 5.88
CA LEU A 471 7.02 9.73 5.86
C LEU A 471 6.77 10.64 4.64
N ARG A 472 6.25 10.05 3.56
CA ARG A 472 5.44 10.82 2.60
C ARG A 472 4.17 11.29 3.31
N SER A 473 3.53 12.35 2.82
CA SER A 473 2.45 13.06 3.51
C SER A 473 1.30 12.15 3.94
N ARG A 474 1.30 11.71 5.21
CA ARG A 474 0.14 11.08 5.83
C ARG A 474 -0.89 12.17 6.04
N GLY A 475 -1.94 12.17 5.20
CA GLY A 475 -3.14 12.93 5.49
C GLY A 475 -3.86 12.27 6.66
N SER A 476 -3.53 12.66 7.88
CA SER A 476 -4.49 12.54 8.98
C SER A 476 -5.72 13.36 8.60
N CYS A 477 -6.91 12.83 8.87
CA CYS A 477 -8.12 13.64 8.89
C CYS A 477 -8.10 14.53 10.15
N GLU A 478 -7.19 15.50 10.20
CA GLU A 478 -7.36 16.64 11.10
C GLU A 478 -8.56 17.44 10.59
N PHE A 479 -9.65 17.38 11.34
CA PHE A 479 -10.94 17.95 10.97
C PHE A 479 -10.87 19.48 10.94
N GLY A 480 -10.59 20.02 9.75
CA GLY A 480 -10.75 21.43 9.41
C GLY A 480 -12.15 21.95 9.77
N PRO A 481 -12.28 23.24 10.09
CA PRO A 481 -13.19 23.69 11.14
C PRO A 481 -14.67 23.68 10.75
N GLY A 482 -15.50 23.04 11.58
CA GLY A 482 -16.94 23.27 11.56
C GLY A 482 -17.79 22.20 12.25
N VAL A 483 -18.45 22.59 13.34
CA VAL A 483 -19.50 21.79 14.05
C VAL A 483 -20.52 21.18 13.08
N ARG A 484 -20.82 21.85 11.96
CA ARG A 484 -21.75 21.35 10.93
C ARG A 484 -21.31 20.03 10.29
N HIS A 485 -20.02 19.76 10.13
CA HIS A 485 -19.56 18.51 9.49
C HIS A 485 -19.61 17.34 10.47
N GLN A 486 -19.22 17.58 11.73
CA GLN A 486 -19.36 16.61 12.83
C GLN A 486 -20.83 16.24 13.08
N VAL A 487 -21.75 17.22 13.09
CA VAL A 487 -23.20 16.97 13.21
C VAL A 487 -23.76 16.18 12.03
N SER A 488 -23.29 16.41 10.80
CA SER A 488 -23.71 15.62 9.64
C SER A 488 -23.21 14.18 9.67
N PHE A 489 -22.00 13.92 10.18
CA PHE A 489 -21.47 12.57 10.32
C PHE A 489 -22.14 11.82 11.48
N ALA A 490 -22.37 12.49 12.61
CA ALA A 490 -23.19 11.98 13.70
C ALA A 490 -24.63 11.68 13.24
N LEU A 491 -25.23 12.52 12.38
CA LEU A 491 -26.53 12.26 11.74
C LEU A 491 -26.54 10.98 10.91
N ALA A 492 -25.49 10.72 10.12
CA ALA A 492 -25.36 9.49 9.36
C ALA A 492 -25.21 8.27 10.28
N ALA A 493 -24.39 8.37 11.33
CA ALA A 493 -24.24 7.33 12.35
C ALA A 493 -25.54 7.07 13.15
N LEU A 494 -26.35 8.11 13.39
CA LEU A 494 -27.66 7.99 14.03
C LEU A 494 -28.69 7.36 13.11
N SER A 495 -28.75 7.77 11.84
CA SER A 495 -29.58 7.11 10.84
C SER A 495 -29.24 5.61 10.73
N ALA A 496 -27.96 5.26 10.91
CA ALA A 496 -27.50 3.88 10.96
C ALA A 496 -27.95 3.15 12.24
N LEU A 497 -27.84 3.77 13.41
CA LEU A 497 -28.32 3.18 14.67
C LEU A 497 -29.86 3.06 14.74
N GLU A 498 -30.59 4.03 14.18
CA GLU A 498 -32.06 4.01 14.10
C GLU A 498 -32.55 2.83 13.25
N THR A 499 -31.86 2.44 12.16
CA THR A 499 -32.23 1.24 11.39
C THR A 499 -31.84 -0.07 12.08
N LEU A 500 -30.89 -0.05 13.03
CA LEU A 500 -30.48 -1.22 13.81
C LEU A 500 -31.35 -1.44 15.06
N ALA A 501 -32.13 -0.44 15.47
CA ALA A 501 -33.07 -0.52 16.59
C ALA A 501 -34.49 -0.98 16.18
N ALA A 502 -34.78 -1.07 14.89
CA ALA A 502 -36.07 -1.54 14.38
C ALA A 502 -36.19 -3.07 14.52
N PRO A 503 -37.27 -3.61 15.13
CA PRO A 503 -37.51 -5.04 15.13
C PRO A 503 -37.77 -5.57 13.71
N PRO A 504 -37.41 -6.83 13.40
CA PRO A 504 -37.58 -7.39 12.07
C PRO A 504 -39.07 -7.48 11.71
N GLY A 505 -39.52 -6.72 10.72
CA GLY A 505 -40.88 -6.76 10.19
C GLY A 505 -41.59 -5.40 10.00
N ALA A 506 -40.96 -4.27 10.29
CA ALA A 506 -41.51 -2.95 9.96
C ALA A 506 -41.09 -2.53 8.54
N ASP A 507 -42.03 -2.57 7.59
CA ASP A 507 -41.83 -2.01 6.23
C ASP A 507 -41.66 -0.47 6.29
N PRO A 508 -40.81 0.12 5.44
CA PRO A 508 -40.64 1.57 5.36
C PRO A 508 -41.80 2.23 4.60
N ALA A 509 -42.31 3.33 5.16
CA ALA A 509 -43.24 4.27 4.52
C ALA A 509 -42.53 5.58 4.16
#